data_AF-A0A101FEQ2-F1
#
_entry.id   AF-A0A101FEQ2-F1
#
_cell.length_a   1.000
_cell.length_b   1.000
_cell.length_c   1.000
_cell.angle_alpha   90.00
_cell.angle_beta   90.00
_cell.angle_gamma   90.00
#
_symmetry.space_group_name_H-M   'P 1'
#
loop_
_entity.id
_entity.type
_entity.pdbx_description
1 polymer ?
#
loop_
_entity_poly.entity_id
_entity_poly.type
_entity_poly.pdbx_seq_one_letter_code
_entity_poly.pdbx_strand_id
1 'polypeptide(L)'
;MIRLEDVQQNPEVEVLMRKVHEYLSTMLAITHDEEHARHVASLSYRILKVLGYPEREAELAAIAGYMHDIGNVVNRYEHGRSGALIAFHLLLRMGMPPEEIATVIAAIGNHEERSGTAVSNVAAAVILADKSNVHYTRVRKEDEATFTTRDRVNYAA
;
A
#
# COMPACT_ATOMS: atom_id res chain seq x y z
N MET A 1 -15.04 -13.88 7.85
CA MET A 1 -14.83 -12.56 7.22
C MET A 1 -13.34 -12.30 7.28
N ILE A 2 -12.70 -12.03 6.14
CA ILE A 2 -11.24 -11.88 6.04
C ILE A 2 -10.79 -10.60 6.74
N ARG A 3 -9.74 -10.71 7.55
CA ARG A 3 -9.07 -9.63 8.28
C ARG A 3 -7.67 -9.39 7.73
N LEU A 4 -7.05 -8.28 8.11
CA LEU A 4 -5.67 -7.95 7.80
C LEU A 4 -4.72 -9.07 8.23
N GLU A 5 -4.95 -9.64 9.41
CA GLU A 5 -4.16 -10.76 9.95
C GLU A 5 -4.14 -11.96 9.00
N ASP A 6 -5.28 -12.31 8.38
CA ASP A 6 -5.38 -13.40 7.42
C ASP A 6 -4.55 -13.11 6.15
N VAL A 7 -4.53 -11.85 5.71
CA VAL A 7 -3.76 -11.38 4.54
C VAL A 7 -2.25 -11.39 4.84
N GLN A 8 -1.87 -10.99 6.04
CA GLN A 8 -0.47 -11.01 6.50
C GLN A 8 0.07 -12.43 6.67
N GLN A 9 -0.78 -13.38 7.02
CA GLN A 9 -0.42 -14.80 7.16
C GLN A 9 -0.49 -15.57 5.84
N ASN A 10 -0.91 -14.94 4.74
CA ASN A 10 -0.98 -15.59 3.45
C ASN A 10 0.42 -15.74 2.84
N PRO A 11 0.88 -16.98 2.55
CA PRO A 11 2.24 -17.21 2.05
C PRO A 11 2.48 -16.64 0.65
N GLU A 12 1.45 -16.50 -0.18
CA GLU A 12 1.59 -15.86 -1.49
C GLU A 12 1.80 -14.35 -1.34
N VAL A 13 1.07 -13.71 -0.41
CA VAL A 13 1.25 -12.28 -0.10
C VAL A 13 2.65 -12.02 0.45
N GLU A 14 3.11 -12.83 1.42
CA GLU A 14 4.44 -12.72 2.03
C GLU A 14 5.56 -12.76 0.97
N VAL A 15 5.52 -13.76 0.08
CA VAL A 15 6.54 -13.91 -0.97
C VAL A 15 6.54 -12.72 -1.94
N LEU A 16 5.36 -12.24 -2.34
CA LEU A 16 5.25 -11.10 -3.26
C LEU A 16 5.77 -9.82 -2.62
N MET A 17 5.39 -9.52 -1.37
CA MET A 17 5.85 -8.32 -0.65
C MET A 17 7.36 -8.35 -0.42
N ARG A 18 7.92 -9.52 -0.08
CA ARG A 18 9.38 -9.68 0.03
C ARG A 18 10.08 -9.40 -1.31
N LYS A 19 9.53 -9.89 -2.42
CA LYS A 19 10.08 -9.63 -3.77
C LYS A 19 9.95 -8.17 -4.21
N VAL A 20 8.86 -7.49 -3.85
CA VAL A 20 8.73 -6.03 -4.02
C VAL A 20 9.92 -5.32 -3.39
N HIS A 21 10.20 -5.62 -2.11
CA HIS A 21 11.30 -4.98 -1.40
C HIS A 21 12.65 -5.25 -2.07
N GLU A 22 12.94 -6.51 -2.41
CA GLU A 22 14.18 -6.90 -3.10
C GLU A 22 14.35 -6.12 -4.42
N TYR A 23 13.34 -6.09 -5.27
CA TYR A 23 13.43 -5.45 -6.58
C TYR A 23 13.54 -3.93 -6.49
N LEU A 24 12.77 -3.28 -5.63
CA LEU A 24 12.88 -1.83 -5.44
C LEU A 24 14.23 -1.42 -4.84
N SER A 25 14.83 -2.27 -4.01
CA SER A 25 16.19 -2.06 -3.50
C SER A 25 17.23 -2.06 -4.62
N THR A 26 17.10 -2.96 -5.61
CA THR A 26 18.02 -2.97 -6.77
C THR A 26 17.91 -1.72 -7.64
N MET A 27 16.77 -1.02 -7.60
CA MET A 27 16.53 0.23 -8.34
C MET A 27 16.92 1.48 -7.55
N LEU A 28 17.44 1.33 -6.31
CA LEU A 28 17.70 2.44 -5.38
C LEU A 28 16.47 3.34 -5.15
N ALA A 29 15.27 2.75 -5.23
CA ALA A 29 14.04 3.44 -4.86
C ALA A 29 13.92 3.56 -3.34
N ILE A 30 13.09 4.51 -2.86
CA ILE A 30 12.73 4.56 -1.44
C ILE A 30 12.19 3.21 -0.95
N THR A 31 12.31 2.92 0.34
CA THR A 31 11.88 1.64 0.91
C THR A 31 10.35 1.45 0.78
N HIS A 32 9.95 0.25 0.34
CA HIS A 32 8.57 -0.26 0.42
C HIS A 32 8.67 -1.68 1.02
N ASP A 33 9.22 -1.76 2.23
CA ASP A 33 9.32 -2.98 3.02
C ASP A 33 8.01 -3.32 3.73
N GLU A 34 8.02 -4.45 4.42
CA GLU A 34 6.92 -4.86 5.29
C GLU A 34 6.63 -3.84 6.40
N GLU A 35 7.65 -3.12 6.90
CA GLU A 35 7.44 -2.06 7.90
C GLU A 35 6.60 -0.92 7.33
N HIS A 36 6.94 -0.44 6.13
CA HIS A 36 6.13 0.53 5.40
C HIS A 36 4.70 0.03 5.20
N ALA A 37 4.51 -1.19 4.69
CA ALA A 37 3.18 -1.76 4.47
C ALA A 37 2.36 -1.85 5.77
N ARG A 38 2.97 -2.28 6.88
CA ARG A 38 2.33 -2.35 8.20
C ARG A 38 1.98 -0.97 8.73
N HIS A 39 2.84 0.03 8.53
CA HIS A 39 2.58 1.41 8.92
C HIS A 39 1.37 1.96 8.17
N VAL A 40 1.34 1.83 6.84
CA VAL A 40 0.23 2.31 6.01
C VAL A 40 -1.06 1.61 6.42
N ALA A 41 -1.06 0.28 6.58
CA ALA A 41 -2.22 -0.47 7.05
C ALA A 41 -2.76 0.04 8.40
N SER A 42 -1.88 0.18 9.40
CA SER A 42 -2.25 0.62 10.75
C SER A 42 -2.80 2.04 10.75
N LEU A 43 -2.20 2.94 9.96
CA LEU A 43 -2.62 4.33 9.91
C LEU A 43 -3.93 4.50 9.12
N SER A 44 -4.10 3.79 8.00
CA SER A 44 -5.37 3.78 7.26
C SER A 44 -6.54 3.32 8.12
N TYR A 45 -6.36 2.23 8.88
CA TYR A 45 -7.32 1.78 9.87
C TYR A 45 -7.63 2.88 10.89
N ARG A 46 -6.59 3.45 11.51
CA ARG A 46 -6.72 4.46 12.57
C ARG A 46 -7.40 5.73 12.08
N ILE A 47 -7.11 6.20 10.87
CA ILE A 47 -7.76 7.38 10.26
C ILE A 47 -9.28 7.17 10.24
N LEU A 48 -9.74 6.04 9.70
CA LEU A 48 -11.17 5.76 9.62
C LEU A 48 -11.81 5.59 11.01
N LYS A 49 -11.12 4.93 11.94
CA LYS A 49 -11.59 4.80 13.33
C LYS A 49 -11.74 6.13 14.04
N VAL A 50 -10.76 7.03 13.92
CA VAL A 50 -10.80 8.37 14.55
C VAL A 50 -11.93 9.23 13.98
N LEU A 51 -12.23 9.08 12.68
CA LEU A 51 -13.31 9.80 12.02
C LEU A 51 -14.70 9.18 12.25
N GLY A 52 -14.80 8.07 13.00
CA GLY A 52 -16.07 7.45 13.36
C GLY A 52 -16.68 6.53 12.29
N TYR A 53 -15.89 6.09 11.29
CA TYR A 53 -16.36 5.14 10.29
C TYR A 53 -16.53 3.72 10.87
N PRO A 54 -17.37 2.87 10.25
CA PRO A 54 -17.60 1.50 10.69
C PRO A 54 -16.32 0.67 10.80
N GLU A 55 -16.29 -0.23 11.78
CA GLU A 55 -15.16 -1.16 12.00
C GLU A 55 -14.75 -1.89 10.72
N ARG A 56 -15.75 -2.38 9.96
CA ARG A 56 -15.46 -3.14 8.75
C ARG A 56 -14.81 -2.27 7.68
N GLU A 57 -15.20 -1.01 7.54
CA GLU A 57 -14.61 -0.10 6.56
C GLU A 57 -13.15 0.23 6.93
N ALA A 58 -12.87 0.43 8.23
CA ALA A 58 -11.49 0.57 8.74
C ALA A 58 -10.64 -0.68 8.45
N GLU A 59 -11.19 -1.87 8.64
CA GLU A 59 -10.52 -3.14 8.34
C GLU A 59 -10.18 -3.27 6.84
N LEU A 60 -11.09 -2.87 5.95
CA LEU A 60 -10.81 -2.85 4.50
C LEU A 60 -9.72 -1.85 4.12
N ALA A 61 -9.65 -0.70 4.80
CA ALA A 61 -8.56 0.26 4.61
C ALA A 61 -7.22 -0.28 5.10
N ALA A 62 -7.22 -1.06 6.17
CA ALA A 62 -6.02 -1.74 6.66
C ALA A 62 -5.51 -2.77 5.64
N ILE A 63 -6.41 -3.60 5.09
CA ILE A 63 -6.09 -4.60 4.05
C ILE A 63 -5.57 -3.91 2.79
N ALA A 64 -6.26 -2.89 2.31
CA ALA A 64 -5.85 -2.12 1.13
C ALA A 64 -4.48 -1.46 1.35
N GLY A 65 -4.27 -0.82 2.51
CA GLY A 65 -3.01 -0.19 2.88
C GLY A 65 -1.85 -1.16 2.95
N TYR A 66 -2.07 -2.38 3.46
CA TYR A 66 -1.02 -3.40 3.50
C TYR A 66 -0.60 -3.89 2.11
N MET A 67 -1.56 -4.00 1.18
CA MET A 67 -1.33 -4.55 -0.16
C MET A 67 -1.05 -3.49 -1.23
N HIS A 68 -1.11 -2.19 -0.91
CA HIS A 68 -1.17 -1.12 -1.93
C HIS A 68 0.00 -1.14 -2.92
N ASP A 69 1.20 -1.48 -2.44
CA ASP A 69 2.43 -1.55 -3.22
C ASP A 69 2.71 -2.90 -3.89
N ILE A 70 1.87 -3.92 -3.70
CA ILE A 70 2.18 -5.29 -4.14
C ILE A 70 2.44 -5.37 -5.66
N GLY A 71 1.87 -4.43 -6.43
CA GLY A 71 2.06 -4.31 -7.87
C GLY A 71 3.48 -3.96 -8.31
N ASN A 72 4.32 -3.45 -7.40
CA ASN A 72 5.73 -3.16 -7.68
C ASN A 72 6.53 -4.42 -8.05
N VAL A 73 6.01 -5.62 -7.74
CA VAL A 73 6.60 -6.90 -8.17
C VAL A 73 6.58 -7.05 -9.69
N VAL A 74 5.63 -6.42 -10.37
CA VAL A 74 5.49 -6.43 -11.82
C VAL A 74 6.25 -5.26 -12.44
N ASN A 75 6.01 -4.06 -11.94
CA ASN A 75 6.69 -2.85 -12.38
C ASN A 75 6.49 -1.74 -11.35
N ARG A 76 7.50 -0.87 -11.18
CA ARG A 76 7.39 0.35 -10.37
C ARG A 76 6.38 1.36 -10.93
N TYR A 77 6.29 1.46 -12.25
CA TYR A 77 5.39 2.37 -12.94
C TYR A 77 3.99 1.77 -13.02
N GLU A 78 2.97 2.58 -12.72
CA GLU A 78 1.57 2.16 -12.68
C GLU A 78 1.30 0.96 -11.73
N HIS A 79 2.10 0.81 -10.66
CA HIS A 79 2.01 -0.33 -9.74
C HIS A 79 0.66 -0.43 -9.04
N GLY A 80 -0.07 0.69 -8.85
CA GLY A 80 -1.44 0.64 -8.33
C GLY A 80 -2.38 -0.21 -9.19
N ARG A 81 -2.24 -0.16 -10.53
CA ARG A 81 -3.11 -0.94 -11.45
C ARG A 81 -2.79 -2.42 -11.41
N SER A 82 -1.52 -2.79 -11.49
CA SER A 82 -1.10 -4.19 -11.36
C SER A 82 -1.39 -4.73 -9.96
N GLY A 83 -1.17 -3.91 -8.93
CA GLY A 83 -1.46 -4.23 -7.53
C GLY A 83 -2.94 -4.53 -7.31
N ALA A 84 -3.85 -3.74 -7.89
CA ALA A 84 -5.29 -3.99 -7.82
C ALA A 84 -5.68 -5.35 -8.41
N LEU A 85 -5.09 -5.75 -9.55
CA LEU A 85 -5.35 -7.04 -10.18
C LEU A 85 -4.77 -8.22 -9.38
N ILE A 86 -3.58 -8.06 -8.81
CA ILE A 86 -2.96 -9.07 -7.93
C ILE A 86 -3.80 -9.23 -6.67
N ALA A 87 -4.17 -8.13 -6.02
CA ALA A 87 -5.02 -8.14 -4.83
C ALA A 87 -6.39 -8.76 -5.12
N PHE A 88 -7.02 -8.44 -6.25
CA PHE A 88 -8.26 -9.09 -6.69
C PHE A 88 -8.12 -10.61 -6.70
N HIS A 89 -7.07 -11.12 -7.36
CA HIS A 89 -6.85 -12.57 -7.47
C HIS A 89 -6.64 -13.23 -6.10
N LEU A 90 -5.79 -12.65 -5.25
CA LEU A 90 -5.46 -13.20 -3.94
C LEU A 90 -6.68 -13.18 -3.00
N LEU A 91 -7.37 -12.04 -2.90
CA LEU A 91 -8.53 -11.87 -2.03
C LEU A 91 -9.72 -12.73 -2.47
N LEU A 92 -9.93 -12.88 -3.78
CA LEU A 92 -10.94 -13.78 -4.32
C LEU A 92 -10.66 -15.24 -3.93
N ARG A 93 -9.40 -15.69 -4.05
CA ARG A 93 -8.99 -17.05 -3.64
C ARG A 93 -9.07 -17.27 -2.13
N MET A 94 -8.91 -16.21 -1.35
CA MET A 94 -9.13 -16.24 0.11
C MET A 94 -10.61 -16.25 0.49
N GLY A 95 -11.55 -16.13 -0.48
CA GLY A 95 -12.98 -16.16 -0.22
C GLY A 95 -13.53 -14.85 0.36
N MET A 96 -12.87 -13.72 0.12
CA MET A 96 -13.41 -12.41 0.49
C MET A 96 -14.66 -12.10 -0.35
N PRO A 97 -15.73 -11.52 0.24
CA PRO A 97 -16.92 -11.09 -0.50
C PRO A 97 -16.60 -10.12 -1.65
N PRO A 98 -17.23 -10.26 -2.84
CA PRO A 98 -16.93 -9.42 -4.00
C PRO A 98 -17.08 -7.91 -3.75
N GLU A 99 -18.03 -7.49 -2.93
CA GLU A 99 -18.27 -6.08 -2.59
C GLU A 99 -17.11 -5.48 -1.80
N GLU A 100 -16.50 -6.28 -0.92
CA GLU A 100 -15.33 -5.88 -0.14
C GLU A 100 -14.07 -5.87 -1.00
N ILE A 101 -13.92 -6.87 -1.88
CA ILE A 101 -12.83 -6.89 -2.86
C ILE A 101 -12.89 -5.64 -3.74
N ALA A 102 -14.06 -5.28 -4.27
CA ALA A 102 -14.23 -4.10 -5.10
C ALA A 102 -13.77 -2.81 -4.38
N THR A 103 -14.06 -2.70 -3.09
CA THR A 103 -13.63 -1.57 -2.26
C THR A 103 -12.10 -1.55 -2.09
N VAL A 104 -11.49 -2.69 -1.77
CA VAL A 104 -10.04 -2.82 -1.57
C VAL A 104 -9.28 -2.52 -2.86
N ILE A 105 -9.65 -3.14 -3.98
CA ILE A 105 -8.93 -2.96 -5.25
C ILE A 105 -9.13 -1.57 -5.84
N ALA A 106 -10.28 -0.92 -5.56
CA ALA A 106 -10.48 0.48 -5.92
C ALA A 106 -9.54 1.40 -5.14
N ALA A 107 -9.32 1.15 -3.85
CA ALA A 107 -8.35 1.90 -3.05
C ALA A 107 -6.92 1.68 -3.57
N ILE A 108 -6.51 0.43 -3.82
CA ILE A 108 -5.18 0.10 -4.35
C ILE A 108 -4.99 0.71 -5.75
N GLY A 109 -5.98 0.61 -6.65
CA GLY A 109 -5.87 1.13 -8.01
C GLY A 109 -5.74 2.64 -8.09
N ASN A 110 -6.19 3.36 -7.06
CA ASN A 110 -6.30 4.82 -7.06
C ASN A 110 -5.36 5.53 -6.05
N HIS A 111 -4.39 4.84 -5.44
CA HIS A 111 -3.57 5.45 -4.39
C HIS A 111 -2.38 6.30 -4.90
N GLU A 112 -1.99 6.17 -6.17
CA GLU A 112 -0.82 6.87 -6.73
C GLU A 112 -1.12 8.33 -7.11
N GLU A 113 -0.15 9.23 -6.90
CA GLU A 113 -0.31 10.69 -7.04
C GLU A 113 -0.72 11.15 -8.45
N ARG A 114 -0.18 10.50 -9.48
CA ARG A 114 -0.31 10.96 -10.87
C ARG A 114 -1.55 10.41 -11.58
N SER A 115 -2.10 9.32 -11.09
CA SER A 115 -3.12 8.53 -11.78
C SER A 115 -4.30 8.16 -10.88
N GLY A 116 -4.24 8.49 -9.60
CA GLY A 116 -5.20 8.11 -8.57
C GLY A 116 -6.11 9.25 -8.13
N THR A 117 -7.19 8.89 -7.44
CA THR A 117 -8.16 9.81 -6.83
C THR A 117 -8.83 9.12 -5.65
N ALA A 118 -9.11 9.85 -4.58
CA ALA A 118 -9.84 9.33 -3.43
C ALA A 118 -11.31 9.02 -3.78
N VAL A 119 -11.57 7.85 -4.36
CA VAL A 119 -12.91 7.40 -4.83
C VAL A 119 -13.79 6.82 -3.72
N SER A 120 -13.22 6.58 -2.54
CA SER A 120 -13.91 6.06 -1.34
C SER A 120 -13.18 6.51 -0.08
N ASN A 121 -13.80 6.38 1.10
CA ASN A 121 -13.13 6.69 2.37
C ASN A 121 -11.91 5.76 2.60
N VAL A 122 -12.04 4.49 2.18
CA VAL A 122 -10.93 3.51 2.18
C VAL A 122 -9.77 4.02 1.32
N ALA A 123 -10.04 4.46 0.09
CA ALA A 123 -9.01 5.03 -0.79
C ALA A 123 -8.39 6.29 -0.19
N ALA A 124 -9.21 7.20 0.36
CA ALA A 124 -8.73 8.41 1.02
C ALA A 124 -7.79 8.11 2.20
N ALA A 125 -8.15 7.14 3.04
CA ALA A 125 -7.35 6.73 4.18
C ALA A 125 -6.02 6.07 3.77
N VAL A 126 -6.01 5.28 2.68
CA VAL A 126 -4.76 4.70 2.13
C VAL A 126 -3.86 5.78 1.56
N ILE A 127 -4.39 6.71 0.77
CA ILE A 127 -3.63 7.83 0.20
C ILE A 127 -3.01 8.68 1.32
N LEU A 128 -3.79 9.07 2.32
CA LEU A 128 -3.28 9.85 3.44
C LEU A 128 -2.20 9.09 4.21
N ALA A 129 -2.44 7.81 4.51
CA ALA A 129 -1.50 7.00 5.27
C ALA A 129 -0.15 6.83 4.54
N ASP A 130 -0.18 6.42 3.27
CA ASP A 130 1.03 6.24 2.45
C ASP A 130 1.82 7.56 2.32
N LYS A 131 1.17 8.64 1.89
CA LYS A 131 1.86 9.92 1.63
C LYS A 131 2.34 10.61 2.90
N SER A 132 1.83 10.24 4.07
CA SER A 132 2.29 10.74 5.37
C SER A 132 3.46 9.95 5.97
N ASN A 133 3.80 8.78 5.43
CA ASN A 133 4.93 7.97 5.91
C ASN A 133 6.26 8.51 5.36
N VAL A 134 6.65 9.71 5.80
CA VAL A 134 7.84 10.41 5.34
C VAL A 134 8.94 10.27 6.40
N HIS A 135 10.07 9.67 6.03
CA HIS A 135 11.21 9.50 6.95
C HIS A 135 12.53 9.30 6.19
N TYR A 136 13.62 9.92 6.68
CA TYR A 136 14.92 9.90 5.98
C TYR A 136 15.50 8.49 5.79
N THR A 137 15.23 7.55 6.71
CA THR A 137 15.70 6.15 6.60
C THR A 137 15.10 5.40 5.41
N ARG A 138 14.06 5.93 4.78
CA ARG A 138 13.49 5.36 3.55
C ARG A 138 14.35 5.66 2.33
N VAL A 139 15.23 6.66 2.37
CA VAL A 139 16.06 7.07 1.22
C VAL A 139 17.29 6.17 1.13
N ARG A 140 17.44 5.47 0.00
CA ARG A 140 18.59 4.58 -0.26
C ARG A 140 19.75 5.26 -0.98
N LYS A 141 19.49 6.37 -1.65
CA LYS A 141 20.48 7.09 -2.44
C LYS A 141 21.36 7.93 -1.53
N GLU A 142 22.66 7.91 -1.80
CA GLU A 142 23.64 8.72 -1.08
C GLU A 142 23.92 10.06 -1.79
N ASP A 143 23.88 10.07 -3.11
CA ASP A 143 24.10 11.29 -3.90
C ASP A 143 22.81 12.12 -4.04
N GLU A 144 22.74 13.23 -3.29
CA GLU A 144 21.63 14.20 -3.32
C GLU A 144 21.30 14.74 -4.72
N ALA A 145 22.28 14.79 -5.64
CA ALA A 145 22.05 15.22 -7.01
C ALA A 145 21.10 14.28 -7.77
N THR A 146 21.02 13.00 -7.36
CA THR A 146 20.19 11.97 -7.98
C THR A 146 18.80 11.79 -7.34
N PHE A 147 18.48 12.64 -6.34
CA PHE A 147 17.23 12.55 -5.62
C PHE A 147 16.04 12.92 -6.50
N THR A 148 15.06 12.02 -6.52
CA THR A 148 13.71 12.31 -7.02
C THR A 148 12.99 13.24 -6.05
N THR A 149 11.83 13.77 -6.46
CA THR A 149 10.98 14.57 -5.56
C THR A 149 10.62 13.82 -4.27
N ARG A 150 10.33 12.52 -4.34
CA ARG A 150 10.02 11.70 -3.16
C ARG A 150 11.24 11.48 -2.26
N ASP A 151 12.42 11.31 -2.85
CA ASP A 151 13.67 11.20 -2.07
C ASP A 151 13.93 12.50 -1.28
N ARG A 152 13.76 13.67 -1.91
CA ARG A 152 13.96 14.97 -1.26
C ARG A 152 13.01 15.19 -0.08
N VAL A 153 11.72 14.84 -0.25
CA VAL A 153 10.72 14.97 0.82
C VAL A 153 11.05 14.04 2.00
N ASN A 154 11.44 12.79 1.73
CA ASN A 154 11.82 11.84 2.77
C ASN A 154 13.11 12.25 3.48
N TYR A 155 14.13 12.71 2.74
CA TYR A 155 15.41 13.10 3.32
C TYR A 155 15.33 14.32 4.25
N ALA A 156 14.38 15.23 4.00
CA ALA A 156 14.22 16.46 4.77
C ALA A 156 13.41 16.31 6.07
N ALA A 157 12.85 15.13 6.34
CA ALA A 157 12.03 14.83 7.52
C ALA A 157 12.88 14.31 8.69
#